data_AF-A0A937RDW0-F1
#
_entry.id   AF-A0A937RDW0-F1
#
_cell.length_a   1.000
_cell.length_b   1.000
_cell.length_c   1.000
_cell.angle_alpha   90.00
_cell.angle_beta   90.00
_cell.angle_gamma   90.00
#
_symmetry.space_group_name_H-M   'P 1'
#
loop_
_entity.id
_entity.type
_entity.pdbx_description
1 polymer ?
#
loop_
_entity_poly.entity_id
_entity_poly.type
_entity_poly.pdbx_seq_one_letter_code
_entity_poly.pdbx_strand_id
1 'polypeptide(L)'
;MRTPWLLIALAAALAPAAHGAEQGPPPTPKPRLMQPRAAHAPVSLVVRLGDPSATVRDQALEALVALGDEAVPVLTRALEHTDPEVAWRARAALHRIRWRIGPKLAARIADLMDGFGAQPRGRRELVCRDLAMVGLSDAVPTLQQILKADPSKAVRHAAARALVVLGDEGLAALLAAGVKTDGLNVYTVSVRIHLGNSHLERGHLEKALEQYRLGLEADPKNSIAHYNIACTYARMNKATLALDALERAVAHGYRDAEWMAKDSDLESLHDEPRFKALHQKLRDKNRAGE
;
A
#
# COMPACT_ATOMS: atom_id res chain seq x y z
N MET A 1 2.13 2.44 -31.19
CA MET A 1 1.23 1.36 -30.69
C MET A 1 1.81 0.82 -29.39
N ARG A 2 0.99 0.77 -28.33
CA ARG A 2 1.14 0.00 -27.07
C ARG A 2 2.26 0.42 -26.09
N THR A 3 1.84 0.89 -24.90
CA THR A 3 2.56 0.66 -23.63
C THR A 3 2.59 -0.86 -23.36
N PRO A 4 3.56 -1.39 -22.58
CA PRO A 4 3.33 -1.52 -21.14
C PRO A 4 4.59 -1.45 -20.24
N TRP A 5 4.28 -1.44 -18.95
CA TRP A 5 5.16 -1.41 -17.78
C TRP A 5 6.01 -2.68 -17.55
N LEU A 6 7.05 -2.48 -16.72
CA LEU A 6 7.80 -3.44 -15.87
C LEU A 6 8.71 -4.47 -16.58
N LEU A 7 10.01 -4.46 -16.25
CA LEU A 7 10.69 -5.57 -15.54
C LEU A 7 12.19 -5.30 -15.35
N ILE A 8 12.68 -5.70 -14.17
CA ILE A 8 14.06 -5.76 -13.72
C ILE A 8 14.85 -6.71 -14.63
N ALA A 9 15.97 -6.23 -15.20
CA ALA A 9 16.89 -7.06 -15.98
C ALA A 9 18.15 -7.39 -15.16
N LEU A 10 18.28 -8.66 -14.80
CA LEU A 10 19.51 -9.29 -14.30
C LEU A 10 20.41 -9.56 -15.51
N ALA A 11 21.55 -8.88 -15.60
CA ALA A 11 22.53 -9.10 -16.67
C ALA A 11 23.35 -10.37 -16.39
N ALA A 12 23.14 -11.41 -17.21
CA ALA A 12 24.06 -12.53 -17.34
C ALA A 12 25.15 -12.17 -18.35
N ALA A 13 26.38 -12.02 -17.89
CA ALA A 13 27.56 -11.90 -18.75
C ALA A 13 28.14 -13.30 -19.01
N LEU A 14 28.08 -13.74 -20.27
CA LEU A 14 28.86 -14.84 -20.81
C LEU A 14 30.25 -14.32 -21.19
N ALA A 15 31.30 -14.98 -20.71
CA ALA A 15 32.65 -14.86 -21.24
C ALA A 15 33.27 -16.28 -21.36
N PRO A 16 34.22 -16.49 -22.30
CA PRO A 16 34.47 -17.79 -22.91
C PRO A 16 35.48 -18.65 -22.16
N ALA A 17 35.49 -19.93 -22.55
CA ALA A 17 36.29 -21.01 -22.00
C ALA A 17 37.79 -20.94 -22.37
N ALA A 18 38.63 -21.32 -21.40
CA ALA A 18 39.58 -22.45 -21.45
C ALA A 18 40.91 -22.12 -20.75
N HIS A 19 41.30 -22.89 -19.74
CA HIS A 19 42.48 -23.78 -19.72
C HIS A 19 42.57 -24.51 -18.38
N GLY A 20 42.94 -25.79 -18.44
CA GLY A 20 42.83 -26.75 -17.35
C GLY A 20 43.86 -26.62 -16.23
N ALA A 21 43.43 -27.06 -15.05
CA ALA A 21 44.28 -27.59 -14.00
C ALA A 21 43.47 -28.61 -13.20
N GLU A 22 44.05 -29.78 -13.00
CA GLU A 22 43.48 -30.95 -12.33
C GLU A 22 43.00 -30.63 -10.91
N GLN A 23 41.77 -31.02 -10.58
CA GLN A 23 41.30 -31.17 -9.19
C GLN A 23 40.54 -32.49 -9.08
N GLY A 24 40.94 -33.33 -8.12
CA GLY A 24 40.33 -34.63 -7.84
C GLY A 24 38.83 -34.55 -7.52
N PRO A 25 38.15 -35.70 -7.39
CA PRO A 25 36.70 -35.73 -7.23
C PRO A 25 36.28 -34.89 -6.01
N PRO A 26 35.26 -34.02 -6.16
CA PRO A 26 34.82 -33.17 -5.06
C PRO A 26 34.34 -34.05 -3.89
N PRO A 27 34.61 -33.65 -2.63
CA PRO A 27 34.11 -34.40 -1.49
C PRO A 27 32.59 -34.48 -1.57
N THR A 28 32.05 -35.70 -1.48
CA THR A 28 30.59 -35.92 -1.43
C THR A 28 30.00 -34.99 -0.36
N PRO A 29 29.00 -34.16 -0.69
CA PRO A 29 28.38 -33.31 0.31
C PRO A 29 27.78 -34.23 1.38
N LYS A 30 28.27 -34.12 2.62
CA LYS A 30 27.63 -34.75 3.77
C LYS A 30 26.15 -34.36 3.74
N PRO A 31 25.20 -35.28 3.94
CA PRO A 31 23.79 -34.93 3.94
C PRO A 31 23.56 -33.83 4.97
N ARG A 32 23.32 -32.61 4.48
CA ARG A 32 22.76 -31.56 5.33
C ARG A 32 21.42 -32.12 5.77
N LEU A 33 21.31 -32.44 7.06
CA LEU A 33 20.03 -32.62 7.71
C LEU A 33 19.25 -31.32 7.46
N MET A 34 18.38 -31.32 6.44
CA MET A 34 17.36 -30.31 6.27
C MET A 34 16.54 -30.34 7.57
N GLN A 35 16.66 -29.33 8.40
CA GLN A 35 15.68 -29.14 9.45
C GLN A 35 14.35 -28.79 8.78
N PRO A 36 13.27 -29.57 8.96
CA PRO A 36 11.96 -29.20 8.45
C PRO A 36 11.36 -28.18 9.42
N ARG A 37 11.73 -26.89 9.32
CA ARG A 37 11.27 -25.87 10.28
C ARG A 37 10.18 -24.93 9.79
N ALA A 38 9.90 -24.83 8.48
CA ALA A 38 8.84 -23.96 7.97
C ALA A 38 7.49 -24.68 7.82
N ALA A 39 7.47 -25.93 7.32
CA ALA A 39 6.24 -26.65 6.99
C ALA A 39 5.39 -27.06 8.21
N HIS A 40 5.99 -27.14 9.40
CA HIS A 40 5.30 -27.53 10.64
C HIS A 40 4.85 -26.35 11.50
N ALA A 41 5.25 -25.11 11.17
CA ALA A 41 4.94 -23.96 12.00
C ALA A 41 3.43 -23.72 12.16
N PRO A 42 2.60 -23.68 11.07
CA PRO A 42 1.16 -23.47 11.21
C PRO A 42 0.46 -24.63 11.92
N VAL A 43 0.89 -25.88 11.68
CA VAL A 43 0.33 -27.08 12.32
C VAL A 43 0.57 -27.06 13.83
N SER A 44 1.79 -26.71 14.25
CA SER A 44 2.13 -26.60 15.68
C SER A 44 1.33 -25.50 16.39
N LEU A 45 0.99 -24.42 15.68
CA LEU A 45 0.16 -23.34 16.22
C LEU A 45 -1.30 -23.77 16.36
N VAL A 46 -1.83 -24.59 15.45
CA VAL A 46 -3.20 -25.12 15.58
C VAL A 46 -3.37 -25.98 16.83
N VAL A 47 -2.38 -26.80 17.18
CA VAL A 47 -2.42 -27.58 18.43
C VAL A 47 -2.55 -26.66 19.65
N ARG A 48 -1.85 -25.52 19.64
CA ARG A 48 -1.88 -24.54 20.73
C ARG A 48 -3.20 -23.75 20.82
N LEU A 49 -4.09 -23.87 19.83
CA LEU A 49 -5.44 -23.30 19.93
C LEU A 49 -6.31 -24.02 20.96
N GLY A 50 -5.97 -25.23 21.39
CA GLY A 50 -6.67 -25.96 22.46
C GLY A 50 -5.94 -25.94 23.81
N ASP A 51 -4.89 -25.13 23.95
CA ASP A 51 -4.06 -25.11 25.17
C ASP A 51 -4.89 -24.69 26.40
N PRO A 52 -4.70 -25.28 27.59
CA PRO A 52 -5.41 -24.88 28.80
C PRO A 52 -5.25 -23.39 29.15
N SER A 53 -4.09 -22.79 28.84
CA SER A 53 -3.81 -21.38 29.07
C SER A 53 -4.45 -20.49 28.00
N ALA A 54 -5.35 -19.60 28.42
CA ALA A 54 -6.00 -18.64 27.51
C ALA A 54 -4.99 -17.78 26.76
N THR A 55 -3.93 -17.34 27.45
CA THR A 55 -2.84 -16.55 26.84
C THR A 55 -2.13 -17.31 25.72
N VAL A 56 -1.92 -18.62 25.89
CA VAL A 56 -1.27 -19.45 24.86
C VAL A 56 -2.18 -19.60 23.64
N ARG A 57 -3.49 -19.80 23.86
CA ARG A 57 -4.48 -19.87 22.77
C ARG A 57 -4.58 -18.56 22.00
N ASP A 58 -4.55 -17.43 22.68
CA ASP A 58 -4.61 -16.10 22.04
C ASP A 58 -3.35 -15.80 21.24
N GLN A 59 -2.16 -16.10 21.79
CA GLN A 59 -0.90 -15.98 21.05
C GLN A 59 -0.87 -16.85 19.80
N ALA A 60 -1.38 -18.09 19.89
CA ALA A 60 -1.47 -18.98 18.75
C ALA A 60 -2.43 -18.45 17.68
N LEU A 61 -3.59 -17.93 18.08
CA LEU A 61 -4.55 -17.28 17.18
C LEU A 61 -3.91 -16.09 16.46
N GLU A 62 -3.27 -15.17 17.19
CA GLU A 62 -2.63 -13.99 16.58
C GLU A 62 -1.50 -14.38 15.62
N ALA A 63 -0.70 -15.38 15.98
CA ALA A 63 0.35 -15.89 15.10
C ALA A 63 -0.22 -16.48 13.80
N LEU A 64 -1.31 -17.24 13.88
CA LEU A 64 -2.00 -17.81 12.71
C LEU A 64 -2.63 -16.73 11.83
N VAL A 65 -3.22 -15.68 12.43
CA VAL A 65 -3.76 -14.54 11.68
C VAL A 65 -2.63 -13.77 10.98
N ALA A 66 -1.48 -13.59 11.64
CA ALA A 66 -0.31 -12.92 11.07
C ALA A 66 0.31 -13.69 9.89
N LEU A 67 0.24 -15.03 9.90
CA LEU A 67 0.63 -15.87 8.77
C LEU A 67 -0.29 -15.69 7.55
N GLY A 68 -1.52 -15.20 7.75
CA GLY A 68 -2.44 -14.89 6.66
C GLY A 68 -2.81 -16.11 5.82
N ASP A 69 -2.71 -15.97 4.50
CA ASP A 69 -3.21 -16.98 3.55
C ASP A 69 -2.47 -18.33 3.67
N GLU A 70 -1.23 -18.33 4.17
CA GLU A 70 -0.44 -19.55 4.40
C GLU A 70 -1.05 -20.46 5.48
N ALA A 71 -1.76 -19.89 6.46
CA ALA A 71 -2.41 -20.65 7.51
C ALA A 71 -3.76 -21.25 7.08
N VAL A 72 -4.36 -20.75 5.99
CA VAL A 72 -5.73 -21.11 5.56
C VAL A 72 -5.91 -22.62 5.32
N PRO A 73 -5.00 -23.35 4.64
CA PRO A 73 -5.19 -24.78 4.42
C PRO A 73 -5.22 -25.58 5.72
N VAL A 74 -4.37 -25.23 6.69
CA VAL A 74 -4.27 -25.94 7.97
C VAL A 74 -5.46 -25.58 8.87
N LEU A 75 -5.83 -24.30 8.93
CA LEU A 75 -7.01 -23.84 9.67
C LEU A 75 -8.32 -24.42 9.12
N THR A 76 -8.44 -24.56 7.79
CA THR A 76 -9.62 -25.19 7.16
C THR A 76 -9.78 -26.64 7.64
N ARG A 77 -8.69 -27.42 7.71
CA ARG A 77 -8.74 -28.77 8.27
C ARG A 77 -9.11 -28.78 9.76
N ALA A 78 -8.65 -27.78 10.51
CA ALA A 78 -8.93 -27.65 11.94
C ALA A 78 -10.40 -27.33 12.27
N LEU A 79 -11.23 -26.99 11.27
CA LEU A 79 -12.67 -26.81 11.47
C LEU A 79 -13.40 -28.10 11.87
N GLU A 80 -12.85 -29.25 11.50
CA GLU A 80 -13.39 -30.59 11.82
C GLU A 80 -12.71 -31.22 13.04
N HIS A 81 -11.95 -30.43 13.80
CA HIS A 81 -11.23 -30.92 14.97
C HIS A 81 -12.21 -31.38 16.07
N THR A 82 -11.84 -32.45 16.80
CA THR A 82 -12.68 -33.04 17.85
C THR A 82 -12.86 -32.13 19.06
N ASP A 83 -11.86 -31.31 19.37
CA ASP A 83 -11.95 -30.24 20.37
C ASP A 83 -12.73 -29.03 19.81
N PRO A 84 -13.90 -28.68 20.40
CA PRO A 84 -14.70 -27.54 19.98
C PRO A 84 -13.98 -26.19 20.08
N GLU A 85 -13.06 -26.01 21.05
CA GLU A 85 -12.31 -24.75 21.22
C GLU A 85 -11.36 -24.53 20.03
N VAL A 86 -10.66 -25.59 19.59
CA VAL A 86 -9.79 -25.54 18.42
C VAL A 86 -10.59 -25.19 17.17
N ALA A 87 -11.74 -25.85 16.95
CA ALA A 87 -12.60 -25.60 15.80
C ALA A 87 -13.17 -24.17 15.80
N TRP A 88 -13.59 -23.66 16.96
CA TRP A 88 -14.10 -22.30 17.11
C TRP A 88 -13.00 -21.26 16.83
N ARG A 89 -11.80 -21.41 17.39
CA ARG A 89 -10.67 -20.50 17.14
C ARG A 89 -10.17 -20.58 15.70
N ALA A 90 -10.16 -21.76 15.10
CA ALA A 90 -9.81 -21.92 13.70
C ALA A 90 -10.78 -21.13 12.79
N ARG A 91 -12.08 -21.19 13.09
CA ARG A 91 -13.10 -20.38 12.40
C ARG A 91 -12.87 -18.87 12.58
N ALA A 92 -12.57 -18.43 13.81
CA ALA A 92 -12.28 -17.04 14.10
C ALA A 92 -11.03 -16.53 13.35
N ALA A 93 -9.96 -17.33 13.31
CA ALA A 93 -8.75 -17.00 12.56
C ALA A 93 -9.03 -16.90 11.06
N LEU A 94 -9.73 -17.87 10.47
CA LEU A 94 -10.13 -17.84 9.05
C LEU A 94 -10.98 -16.62 8.72
N HIS A 95 -11.91 -16.24 9.60
CA HIS A 95 -12.71 -15.04 9.43
C HIS A 95 -11.83 -13.77 9.37
N ARG A 96 -10.91 -13.62 10.32
CA ARG A 96 -9.99 -12.47 10.36
C ARG A 96 -9.06 -12.43 9.16
N ILE A 97 -8.51 -13.56 8.74
CA ILE A 97 -7.66 -13.66 7.55
C ILE A 97 -8.44 -13.26 6.30
N ARG A 98 -9.64 -13.83 6.11
CA ARG A 98 -10.51 -13.55 4.97
C ARG A 98 -10.81 -12.05 4.81
N TRP A 99 -11.03 -11.35 5.91
CA TRP A 99 -11.37 -9.92 5.94
C TRP A 99 -10.19 -9.01 6.31
N ARG A 100 -8.96 -9.54 6.31
CA ARG A 100 -7.72 -8.79 6.62
C ARG A 100 -7.78 -8.01 7.94
N ILE A 101 -8.40 -8.59 8.97
CA ILE A 101 -8.60 -7.96 10.29
C ILE A 101 -7.36 -8.21 11.17
N GLY A 102 -6.50 -7.19 11.26
CA GLY A 102 -5.32 -7.19 12.15
C GLY A 102 -5.66 -7.08 13.64
N PRO A 103 -4.70 -7.37 14.54
CA PRO A 103 -4.91 -7.37 16.01
C PRO A 103 -5.41 -6.04 16.57
N LYS A 104 -4.79 -4.92 16.15
CA LYS A 104 -5.19 -3.58 16.58
C LYS A 104 -6.63 -3.25 16.19
N LEU A 105 -7.01 -3.65 14.99
CA LEU A 105 -8.35 -3.43 14.47
C LEU A 105 -9.35 -4.31 15.24
N ALA A 106 -9.06 -5.60 15.40
CA ALA A 106 -9.92 -6.57 16.08
C ALA A 106 -10.36 -6.09 17.48
N ALA A 107 -9.45 -5.48 18.24
CA ALA A 107 -9.75 -4.93 19.56
C ALA A 107 -10.84 -3.84 19.57
N ARG A 108 -11.08 -3.16 18.44
CA ARG A 108 -12.06 -2.07 18.32
C ARG A 108 -13.35 -2.48 17.63
N ILE A 109 -13.31 -3.50 16.77
CA ILE A 109 -14.40 -3.80 15.82
C ILE A 109 -14.97 -5.21 15.92
N ALA A 110 -14.56 -6.00 16.92
CA ALA A 110 -14.91 -7.43 17.01
C ALA A 110 -16.40 -7.69 16.74
N ASP A 111 -17.28 -6.96 17.42
CA ASP A 111 -18.74 -7.11 17.28
C ASP A 111 -19.28 -6.64 15.92
N LEU A 112 -18.60 -5.69 15.27
CA LEU A 112 -19.03 -5.17 13.97
C LEU A 112 -18.82 -6.20 12.84
N MET A 113 -17.70 -6.91 12.90
CA MET A 113 -17.30 -7.86 11.87
C MET A 113 -17.82 -9.27 12.10
N ASP A 114 -18.37 -9.58 13.27
CA ASP A 114 -18.87 -10.92 13.56
C ASP A 114 -19.92 -11.35 12.51
N GLY A 115 -19.68 -12.52 11.91
CA GLY A 115 -20.52 -13.05 10.85
C GLY A 115 -20.71 -12.11 9.64
N PHE A 116 -19.86 -11.11 9.41
CA PHE A 116 -20.07 -10.03 8.43
C PHE A 116 -20.61 -10.53 7.07
N GLY A 117 -20.03 -11.60 6.51
CA GLY A 117 -20.45 -12.13 5.21
C GLY A 117 -21.89 -12.67 5.15
N ALA A 118 -22.46 -13.08 6.29
CA ALA A 118 -23.83 -13.58 6.41
C ALA A 118 -24.85 -12.48 6.77
N GLN A 119 -24.39 -11.29 7.18
CA GLN A 119 -25.27 -10.20 7.55
C GLN A 119 -26.06 -9.67 6.33
N PRO A 120 -27.28 -9.12 6.51
CA PRO A 120 -28.04 -8.50 5.42
C PRO A 120 -27.27 -7.36 4.75
N ARG A 121 -27.53 -7.12 3.45
CA ARG A 121 -26.89 -6.06 2.65
C ARG A 121 -26.80 -4.72 3.38
N GLY A 122 -27.93 -4.26 3.92
CA GLY A 122 -28.02 -2.96 4.60
C GLY A 122 -27.14 -2.88 5.86
N ARG A 123 -27.01 -4.00 6.60
CA ARG A 123 -26.13 -4.06 7.77
C ARG A 123 -24.66 -3.99 7.34
N ARG A 124 -24.28 -4.71 6.29
CA ARG A 124 -22.89 -4.66 5.77
C ARG A 124 -22.49 -3.28 5.27
N GLU A 125 -23.42 -2.52 4.67
CA GLU A 125 -23.19 -1.12 4.30
C GLU A 125 -22.94 -0.23 5.52
N LEU A 126 -23.68 -0.42 6.62
CA LEU A 126 -23.47 0.31 7.87
C LEU A 126 -22.11 -0.03 8.48
N VAL A 127 -21.76 -1.33 8.52
CA VAL A 127 -20.45 -1.78 9.02
C VAL A 127 -19.30 -1.11 8.27
N CYS A 128 -19.40 -0.91 6.95
CA CYS A 128 -18.36 -0.17 6.21
C CYS A 128 -18.15 1.26 6.75
N ARG A 129 -19.23 1.95 7.13
CA ARG A 129 -19.16 3.30 7.69
C ARG A 129 -18.55 3.27 9.10
N ASP A 130 -19.01 2.32 9.92
CA ASP A 130 -18.55 2.16 11.30
C ASP A 130 -17.06 1.76 11.34
N LEU A 131 -16.59 0.94 10.39
CA LEU A 131 -15.19 0.61 10.21
C LEU A 131 -14.31 1.85 10.01
N ALA A 132 -14.74 2.83 9.21
CA ALA A 132 -13.98 4.06 9.03
C ALA A 132 -13.95 4.92 10.31
N MET A 133 -15.06 5.00 11.04
CA MET A 133 -15.17 5.82 12.24
C MET A 133 -14.41 5.23 13.45
N VAL A 134 -14.54 3.91 13.66
CA VAL A 134 -14.02 3.21 14.84
C VAL A 134 -12.66 2.55 14.56
N GLY A 135 -12.49 2.02 13.35
CA GLY A 135 -11.27 1.33 12.95
C GLY A 135 -10.14 2.25 12.53
N LEU A 136 -10.45 3.50 12.12
CA LEU A 136 -9.48 4.47 11.63
C LEU A 136 -8.63 3.87 10.48
N SER A 137 -7.38 4.31 10.32
CA SER A 137 -6.44 3.78 9.32
C SER A 137 -6.25 2.25 9.39
N ASP A 138 -6.38 1.63 10.57
CA ASP A 138 -6.25 0.17 10.71
C ASP A 138 -7.32 -0.59 9.91
N ALA A 139 -8.45 0.06 9.55
CA ALA A 139 -9.54 -0.54 8.77
C ALA A 139 -9.28 -0.57 7.25
N VAL A 140 -8.26 0.13 6.75
CA VAL A 140 -8.00 0.24 5.30
C VAL A 140 -7.89 -1.14 4.63
N PRO A 141 -7.10 -2.11 5.13
CA PRO A 141 -6.98 -3.43 4.50
C PRO A 141 -8.31 -4.20 4.46
N THR A 142 -9.11 -4.08 5.52
CA THR A 142 -10.43 -4.71 5.59
C THR A 142 -11.41 -4.08 4.61
N LEU A 143 -11.45 -2.75 4.52
CA LEU A 143 -12.29 -2.03 3.57
C LEU A 143 -11.89 -2.31 2.11
N GLN A 144 -10.59 -2.42 1.80
CA GLN A 144 -10.10 -2.87 0.49
C GLN A 144 -10.59 -4.29 0.17
N GLN A 145 -10.53 -5.19 1.14
CA GLN A 145 -10.97 -6.56 0.95
C GLN A 145 -12.49 -6.64 0.74
N ILE A 146 -13.29 -5.83 1.46
CA ILE A 146 -14.73 -5.71 1.23
C ILE A 146 -15.03 -5.13 -0.17
N LEU A 147 -14.33 -4.08 -0.56
CA LEU A 147 -14.41 -3.48 -1.88
C LEU A 147 -14.12 -4.50 -2.99
N LYS A 148 -13.19 -5.43 -2.77
CA LYS A 148 -12.85 -6.49 -3.75
C LYS A 148 -13.84 -7.65 -3.75
N ALA A 149 -14.25 -8.12 -2.57
CA ALA A 149 -14.85 -9.45 -2.42
C ALA A 149 -16.36 -9.45 -2.12
N ASP A 150 -16.97 -8.34 -1.67
CA ASP A 150 -18.42 -8.36 -1.37
C ASP A 150 -19.23 -8.51 -2.66
N PRO A 151 -20.22 -9.43 -2.70
CA PRO A 151 -21.03 -9.65 -3.91
C PRO A 151 -21.90 -8.45 -4.26
N SER A 152 -22.30 -7.63 -3.29
CA SER A 152 -23.19 -6.48 -3.52
C SER A 152 -22.42 -5.25 -3.98
N LYS A 153 -22.80 -4.70 -5.15
CA LYS A 153 -22.27 -3.42 -5.64
C LYS A 153 -22.47 -2.27 -4.64
N ALA A 154 -23.60 -2.26 -3.94
CA ALA A 154 -23.90 -1.22 -2.94
C ALA A 154 -22.93 -1.27 -1.76
N VAL A 155 -22.61 -2.47 -1.24
CA VAL A 155 -21.64 -2.65 -0.16
C VAL A 155 -20.24 -2.27 -0.63
N ARG A 156 -19.84 -2.67 -1.84
CA ARG A 156 -18.56 -2.24 -2.44
C ARG A 156 -18.46 -0.71 -2.54
N HIS A 157 -19.52 -0.03 -2.97
CA HIS A 157 -19.55 1.44 -2.96
C HIS A 157 -19.50 2.03 -1.55
N ALA A 158 -20.12 1.39 -0.55
CA ALA A 158 -20.04 1.83 0.84
C ALA A 158 -18.61 1.72 1.37
N ALA A 159 -17.89 0.64 1.07
CA ALA A 159 -16.48 0.47 1.39
C ALA A 159 -15.61 1.53 0.68
N ALA A 160 -15.88 1.82 -0.59
CA ALA A 160 -15.20 2.88 -1.32
C ALA A 160 -15.38 4.26 -0.66
N ARG A 161 -16.60 4.61 -0.25
CA ARG A 161 -16.86 5.86 0.48
C ARG A 161 -16.16 5.89 1.84
N ALA A 162 -16.16 4.78 2.56
CA ALA A 162 -15.48 4.65 3.85
C ALA A 162 -13.96 4.86 3.71
N LEU A 163 -13.36 4.33 2.64
CA LEU A 163 -11.95 4.59 2.31
C LEU A 163 -11.67 6.07 2.05
N VAL A 164 -12.57 6.79 1.38
CA VAL A 164 -12.43 8.25 1.22
C VAL A 164 -12.49 8.99 2.55
N VAL A 165 -13.35 8.55 3.48
CA VAL A 165 -13.45 9.15 4.83
C VAL A 165 -12.15 9.00 5.61
N LEU A 166 -11.37 7.95 5.35
CA LEU A 166 -10.07 7.71 5.99
C LEU A 166 -8.92 8.58 5.43
N GLY A 167 -9.20 9.48 4.49
CA GLY A 167 -8.22 10.42 3.97
C GLY A 167 -7.19 9.76 3.04
N ASP A 168 -5.94 10.21 3.12
CA ASP A 168 -4.90 9.90 2.12
C ASP A 168 -4.61 8.41 1.97
N GLU A 169 -4.49 7.67 3.08
CA GLU A 169 -4.22 6.23 3.07
C GLU A 169 -5.37 5.43 2.45
N GLY A 170 -6.61 5.77 2.82
CA GLY A 170 -7.79 5.11 2.29
C GLY A 170 -8.01 5.44 0.80
N LEU A 171 -7.71 6.66 0.38
CA LEU A 171 -7.73 7.03 -1.02
C LEU A 171 -6.66 6.28 -1.85
N ALA A 172 -5.42 6.22 -1.36
CA ALA A 172 -4.35 5.49 -2.03
C ALA A 172 -4.76 4.02 -2.23
N ALA A 173 -5.36 3.43 -1.19
CA ALA A 173 -5.94 2.09 -1.23
C ALA A 173 -7.06 1.92 -2.27
N LEU A 174 -7.92 2.92 -2.43
CA LEU A 174 -9.02 2.92 -3.39
C LEU A 174 -8.52 3.04 -4.84
N LEU A 175 -7.51 3.86 -5.07
CA LEU A 175 -6.87 4.03 -6.38
C LEU A 175 -6.08 2.79 -6.79
N ALA A 176 -5.34 2.17 -5.86
CA ALA A 176 -4.66 0.90 -6.08
C ALA A 176 -5.64 -0.23 -6.44
N ALA A 177 -6.88 -0.17 -5.95
CA ALA A 177 -7.94 -1.09 -6.31
C ALA A 177 -8.58 -0.81 -7.69
N GLY A 178 -8.08 0.18 -8.44
CA GLY A 178 -8.56 0.54 -9.77
C GLY A 178 -9.94 1.18 -9.80
N VAL A 179 -10.43 1.67 -8.65
CA VAL A 179 -11.72 2.35 -8.56
C VAL A 179 -11.57 3.73 -9.21
N LYS A 180 -12.36 3.97 -10.25
CA LYS A 180 -12.50 5.31 -10.83
C LYS A 180 -13.09 6.23 -9.76
N THR A 181 -12.38 7.33 -9.49
CA THR A 181 -12.76 8.31 -8.47
C THR A 181 -13.75 9.37 -8.98
N ASP A 182 -14.24 9.20 -10.21
CA ASP A 182 -15.23 10.09 -10.83
C ASP A 182 -16.48 10.16 -9.92
N GLY A 183 -16.66 11.28 -9.21
CA GLY A 183 -17.79 11.51 -8.29
C GLY A 183 -17.53 11.23 -6.80
N LEU A 184 -16.30 10.94 -6.36
CA LEU A 184 -15.93 10.93 -4.94
C LEU A 184 -15.60 12.36 -4.46
N ASN A 185 -15.68 12.61 -3.13
CA ASN A 185 -15.54 13.96 -2.56
C ASN A 185 -14.25 14.65 -3.05
N VAL A 186 -14.46 15.63 -3.91
CA VAL A 186 -13.44 16.29 -4.74
C VAL A 186 -12.62 17.36 -3.99
N TYR A 187 -12.87 17.53 -2.70
CA TYR A 187 -12.18 18.51 -1.85
C TYR A 187 -10.98 17.93 -1.09
N THR A 188 -10.68 16.63 -1.23
CA THR A 188 -9.46 16.08 -0.63
C THR A 188 -8.27 16.36 -1.56
N VAL A 189 -7.27 17.06 -1.03
CA VAL A 189 -6.06 17.48 -1.77
C VAL A 189 -5.38 16.29 -2.44
N SER A 190 -5.33 15.14 -1.78
CA SER A 190 -4.73 13.91 -2.31
C SER A 190 -5.52 13.30 -3.49
N VAL A 191 -6.85 13.42 -3.54
CA VAL A 191 -7.66 13.00 -4.71
C VAL A 191 -7.27 13.82 -5.93
N ARG A 192 -7.17 15.12 -5.73
CA ARG A 192 -6.78 16.08 -6.77
C ARG A 192 -5.36 15.85 -7.25
N ILE A 193 -4.41 15.61 -6.35
CA ILE A 193 -3.03 15.24 -6.70
C ILE A 193 -3.00 13.96 -7.53
N HIS A 194 -3.71 12.90 -7.13
CA HIS A 194 -3.70 11.64 -7.88
C HIS A 194 -4.35 11.77 -9.27
N LEU A 195 -5.49 12.47 -9.36
CA LEU A 195 -6.11 12.76 -10.66
C LEU A 195 -5.16 13.58 -11.55
N GLY A 196 -4.46 14.56 -10.96
CA GLY A 196 -3.45 15.34 -11.64
C GLY A 196 -2.30 14.46 -12.17
N ASN A 197 -1.73 13.58 -11.34
CA ASN A 197 -0.65 12.67 -11.72
C ASN A 197 -1.09 11.75 -12.87
N SER A 198 -2.30 11.20 -12.78
CA SER A 198 -2.92 10.38 -13.82
C SER A 198 -3.04 11.13 -15.15
N HIS A 199 -3.45 12.40 -15.13
CA HIS A 199 -3.48 13.25 -16.33
C HIS A 199 -2.08 13.56 -16.86
N LEU A 200 -1.12 13.83 -15.98
CA LEU A 200 0.27 14.14 -16.31
C LEU A 200 0.95 12.96 -17.02
N GLU A 201 0.82 11.74 -16.50
CA GLU A 201 1.31 10.50 -17.13
C GLU A 201 0.75 10.30 -18.54
N ARG A 202 -0.52 10.67 -18.76
CA ARG A 202 -1.20 10.57 -20.06
C ARG A 202 -0.86 11.73 -21.00
N GLY A 203 -0.03 12.67 -20.58
CA GLY A 203 0.31 13.88 -21.36
C GLY A 203 -0.82 14.91 -21.44
N HIS A 204 -1.89 14.77 -20.64
CA HIS A 204 -2.98 15.74 -20.56
C HIS A 204 -2.59 16.88 -19.61
N LEU A 205 -1.58 17.67 -19.98
CA LEU A 205 -0.91 18.63 -19.09
C LEU A 205 -1.86 19.69 -18.50
N GLU A 206 -2.78 20.23 -19.30
CA GLU A 206 -3.75 21.23 -18.84
C GLU A 206 -4.71 20.65 -17.81
N LYS A 207 -5.17 19.42 -18.02
CA LYS A 207 -6.05 18.72 -17.06
C LYS A 207 -5.30 18.39 -15.78
N ALA A 208 -4.01 18.05 -15.87
CA ALA A 208 -3.18 17.85 -14.69
C ALA A 208 -3.09 19.12 -13.83
N LEU A 209 -2.78 20.26 -14.47
CA LEU A 209 -2.76 21.57 -13.79
C LEU A 209 -4.10 21.93 -13.16
N GLU A 210 -5.21 21.69 -13.85
CA GLU A 210 -6.56 21.93 -13.32
C GLU A 210 -6.77 21.16 -12.01
N GLN A 211 -6.43 19.86 -11.99
CA GLN A 211 -6.59 19.06 -10.78
C GLN A 211 -5.69 19.55 -9.65
N TYR A 212 -4.41 19.81 -9.89
CA TYR A 212 -3.52 20.30 -8.83
C TYR A 212 -3.97 21.65 -8.27
N ARG A 213 -4.47 22.56 -9.11
CA ARG A 213 -5.03 23.85 -8.67
C ARG A 213 -6.26 23.68 -7.80
N LEU A 214 -7.17 22.79 -8.18
CA LEU A 214 -8.33 22.43 -7.34
C LEU A 214 -7.89 21.80 -6.01
N GLY A 215 -6.75 21.08 -5.99
CA GLY A 215 -6.13 20.61 -4.75
C GLY A 215 -5.62 21.77 -3.88
N LEU A 216 -4.98 22.76 -4.49
CA LEU A 216 -4.50 23.96 -3.81
C LEU A 216 -5.62 24.91 -3.35
N GLU A 217 -6.83 24.85 -3.92
CA GLU A 217 -7.99 25.54 -3.36
C GLU A 217 -8.35 25.02 -1.96
N ALA A 218 -8.13 23.71 -1.71
CA ALA A 218 -8.39 23.07 -0.43
C ALA A 218 -7.21 23.20 0.56
N ASP A 219 -5.96 23.07 0.07
CA ASP A 219 -4.75 23.32 0.85
C ASP A 219 -3.76 24.16 0.04
N PRO A 220 -3.80 25.50 0.18
CA PRO A 220 -2.92 26.40 -0.57
C PRO A 220 -1.42 26.19 -0.30
N LYS A 221 -1.06 25.55 0.81
CA LYS A 221 0.32 25.30 1.23
C LYS A 221 0.76 23.86 0.95
N ASN A 222 0.02 23.09 0.16
CA ASN A 222 0.41 21.73 -0.13
C ASN A 222 1.68 21.68 -1.01
N SER A 223 2.81 21.30 -0.41
CA SER A 223 4.12 21.31 -1.09
C SER A 223 4.18 20.33 -2.26
N ILE A 224 3.49 19.19 -2.18
CA ILE A 224 3.43 18.18 -3.25
C ILE A 224 2.65 18.69 -4.45
N ALA A 225 1.51 19.36 -4.24
CA ALA A 225 0.75 19.95 -5.34
C ALA A 225 1.54 21.05 -6.07
N HIS A 226 2.27 21.91 -5.34
CA HIS A 226 3.17 22.90 -5.96
C HIS A 226 4.31 22.23 -6.74
N TYR A 227 4.90 21.15 -6.22
CA TYR A 227 5.95 20.38 -6.93
C TYR A 227 5.41 19.77 -8.23
N ASN A 228 4.23 19.13 -8.20
CA ASN A 228 3.65 18.49 -9.39
C ASN A 228 3.20 19.53 -10.43
N ILE A 229 2.77 20.73 -10.01
CA ILE A 229 2.54 21.87 -10.92
C ILE A 229 3.85 22.26 -11.62
N ALA A 230 4.98 22.25 -10.91
CA ALA A 230 6.27 22.55 -11.49
C ALA A 230 6.69 21.53 -12.55
N CYS A 231 6.61 20.22 -12.25
CA CYS A 231 6.85 19.14 -13.21
C CYS A 231 5.96 19.32 -14.45
N THR A 232 4.69 19.66 -14.24
CA THR A 232 3.75 19.88 -15.35
C THR A 232 4.15 21.07 -16.21
N TYR A 233 4.54 22.21 -15.62
CA TYR A 233 5.02 23.36 -16.38
C TYR A 233 6.35 23.09 -17.10
N ALA A 234 7.25 22.33 -16.50
CA ALA A 234 8.51 21.93 -17.13
C ALA A 234 8.25 21.09 -18.39
N ARG A 235 7.32 20.13 -18.34
CA ARG A 235 6.86 19.35 -19.51
C ARG A 235 6.12 20.17 -20.56
N MET A 236 5.53 21.31 -20.17
CA MET A 236 4.96 22.29 -21.09
C MET A 236 6.02 23.24 -21.69
N ASN A 237 7.30 23.07 -21.37
CA ASN A 237 8.40 23.99 -21.71
C ASN A 237 8.20 25.42 -21.17
N LYS A 238 7.54 25.56 -20.01
CA LYS A 238 7.31 26.85 -19.33
C LYS A 238 8.26 27.00 -18.14
N ALA A 239 9.56 27.11 -18.44
CA ALA A 239 10.64 27.07 -17.45
C ALA A 239 10.44 28.05 -16.28
N THR A 240 10.12 29.32 -16.55
CA THR A 240 9.89 30.33 -15.51
C THR A 240 8.78 29.92 -14.55
N LEU A 241 7.63 29.48 -15.06
CA LEU A 241 6.49 29.06 -14.22
C LEU A 241 6.79 27.79 -13.42
N ALA A 242 7.59 26.89 -14.00
CA ALA A 242 8.04 25.68 -13.32
C ALA A 242 8.94 26.02 -12.13
N LEU A 243 9.93 26.90 -12.33
CA LEU A 243 10.82 27.37 -11.28
C LEU A 243 10.06 28.11 -10.17
N ASP A 244 9.11 28.98 -10.52
CA ASP A 244 8.26 29.68 -9.54
C ASP A 244 7.46 28.68 -8.69
N ALA A 245 6.97 27.59 -9.29
CA ALA A 245 6.24 26.54 -8.59
C ALA A 245 7.14 25.68 -7.71
N LEU A 246 8.36 25.34 -8.17
CA LEU A 246 9.37 24.66 -7.34
C LEU A 246 9.75 25.50 -6.11
N GLU A 247 9.96 26.80 -6.29
CA GLU A 247 10.28 27.70 -5.17
C GLU A 247 9.15 27.73 -4.13
N ARG A 248 7.88 27.75 -4.58
CA ARG A 248 6.72 27.61 -3.68
C ARG A 248 6.68 26.24 -2.99
N ALA A 249 6.93 25.15 -3.71
CA ALA A 249 6.96 23.81 -3.13
C ALA A 249 7.98 23.75 -1.97
N VAL A 250 9.19 24.25 -2.20
CA VAL A 250 10.27 24.32 -1.20
C VAL A 250 9.91 25.24 -0.04
N ALA A 251 9.32 26.41 -0.30
CA ALA A 251 8.85 27.32 0.74
C ALA A 251 7.77 26.68 1.64
N HIS A 252 6.99 25.75 1.09
CA HIS A 252 5.94 25.02 1.81
C HIS A 252 6.39 23.66 2.37
N GLY A 253 7.69 23.34 2.32
CA GLY A 253 8.26 22.18 3.02
C GLY A 253 8.56 20.97 2.13
N TYR A 254 8.58 21.12 0.81
CA TYR A 254 9.22 20.12 -0.05
C TYR A 254 10.73 20.07 0.24
N ARG A 255 11.30 18.86 0.43
CA ARG A 255 12.68 18.66 0.91
C ARG A 255 13.49 17.62 0.15
N ASP A 256 12.90 16.89 -0.79
CA ASP A 256 13.58 15.80 -1.49
C ASP A 256 14.48 16.33 -2.62
N ALA A 257 15.65 16.82 -2.25
CA ALA A 257 16.63 17.35 -3.19
C ALA A 257 17.11 16.30 -4.20
N GLU A 258 17.33 15.07 -3.72
CA GLU A 258 17.90 13.99 -4.52
C GLU A 258 16.90 13.45 -5.55
N TRP A 259 15.61 13.41 -5.21
CA TRP A 259 14.55 13.14 -6.19
C TRP A 259 14.46 14.28 -7.20
N MET A 260 14.40 15.53 -6.75
CA MET A 260 14.24 16.69 -7.64
C MET A 260 15.30 16.75 -8.74
N ALA A 261 16.56 16.38 -8.45
CA ALA A 261 17.63 16.36 -9.44
C ALA A 261 17.61 15.16 -10.41
N LYS A 262 16.81 14.13 -10.12
CA LYS A 262 16.67 12.91 -10.95
C LYS A 262 15.36 12.87 -11.71
N ASP A 263 14.39 13.70 -11.33
CA ASP A 263 13.06 13.72 -11.91
C ASP A 263 13.14 14.14 -13.38
N SER A 264 12.80 13.20 -14.27
CA SER A 264 12.87 13.44 -15.72
C SER A 264 11.94 14.56 -16.17
N ASP A 265 10.86 14.84 -15.43
CA ASP A 265 9.96 15.93 -15.76
C ASP A 265 10.64 17.30 -15.61
N LEU A 266 11.69 17.40 -14.78
CA LEU A 266 12.44 18.62 -14.49
C LEU A 266 13.77 18.72 -15.26
N GLU A 267 14.07 17.76 -16.13
CA GLU A 267 15.34 17.69 -16.86
C GLU A 267 15.64 18.97 -17.65
N SER A 268 14.61 19.59 -18.23
CA SER A 268 14.72 20.86 -18.96
C SER A 268 15.15 22.05 -18.08
N LEU A 269 15.04 21.92 -16.76
CA LEU A 269 15.40 22.96 -15.80
C LEU A 269 16.79 22.73 -15.17
N HIS A 270 17.42 21.57 -15.36
CA HIS A 270 18.65 21.22 -14.63
C HIS A 270 19.79 22.20 -14.86
N ASP A 271 19.83 22.85 -16.03
CA ASP A 271 20.84 23.86 -16.34
C ASP A 271 20.51 25.27 -15.87
N GLU A 272 19.28 25.53 -15.46
CA GLU A 272 18.81 26.83 -15.00
C GLU A 272 19.54 27.24 -13.70
N PRO A 273 20.13 28.46 -13.64
CA PRO A 273 20.79 28.94 -12.43
C PRO A 273 19.88 28.92 -11.20
N ARG A 274 18.59 29.23 -11.39
CA ARG A 274 17.57 29.18 -10.33
C ARG A 274 17.37 27.76 -9.79
N PHE A 275 17.34 26.76 -10.66
CA PHE A 275 17.21 25.35 -10.26
C PHE A 275 18.43 24.89 -9.47
N LYS A 276 19.64 25.16 -9.98
CA LYS A 276 20.91 24.82 -9.32
C LYS A 276 20.99 25.44 -7.92
N ALA A 277 20.61 26.71 -7.78
CA ALA A 277 20.57 27.41 -6.49
C ALA A 277 19.54 26.79 -5.53
N LEU A 278 18.33 26.48 -6.02
CA LEU A 278 17.27 25.88 -5.20
C LEU A 278 17.64 24.47 -4.73
N HIS A 279 18.21 23.64 -5.60
CA HIS A 279 18.69 22.31 -5.28
C HIS A 279 19.80 22.36 -4.22
N GLN A 280 20.79 23.24 -4.39
CA GLN A 280 21.86 23.41 -3.40
C GLN A 280 21.29 23.84 -2.04
N LYS A 281 20.36 24.80 -2.02
CA LYS A 281 19.67 25.24 -0.81
C LYS A 281 18.96 24.11 -0.08
N LEU A 282 18.29 23.20 -0.81
CA LEU A 282 17.65 22.03 -0.19
C LEU A 282 18.69 21.06 0.41
N ARG A 283 19.79 20.80 -0.29
CA ARG A 283 20.87 19.94 0.22
C ARG A 283 21.48 20.48 1.51
N ASP A 284 21.69 21.79 1.57
CA ASP A 284 22.26 22.44 2.76
C ASP A 284 21.30 22.36 3.95
N LYS A 285 19.99 22.58 3.73
CA LYS A 285 18.97 22.38 4.77
C LYS A 285 18.91 20.95 5.28
N ASN A 286 18.92 19.97 4.37
CA ASN A 286 18.86 18.56 4.74
C ASN A 286 20.10 18.13 5.56
N ARG A 287 21.26 18.73 5.31
CA ARG A 287 22.49 18.52 6.12
C ARG A 287 22.42 19.19 7.49
N ALA A 288 21.76 20.33 7.58
CA ALA A 288 21.60 21.09 8.83
C ALA A 288 20.56 20.46 9.79
N GLY A 289 19.72 19.53 9.32
CA GLY A 289 18.69 18.87 10.14
C GLY A 289 17.47 19.75 10.45
N GLU A 290 17.31 20.86 9.72
CA GLU A 290 16.16 21.80 9.80
C GLU A 290 15.01 21.37 8.88
#